data_AF-I3PG64-F1
#
_entry.id   AF-I3PG64-F1
#
_cell.length_a   1.000
_cell.length_b   1.000
_cell.length_c   1.000
_cell.angle_alpha   90.00
_cell.angle_beta   90.00
_cell.angle_gamma   90.00
#
_symmetry.space_group_name_H-M   'P 1'
#
loop_
_entity.id
_entity.type
_entity.pdbx_description
1 polymer ?
#
loop_
_entity_poly.entity_id
_entity_poly.type
_entity_poly.pdbx_seq_one_letter_code
_entity_poly.pdbx_strand_id
1 'polypeptide(L)'
;TISYEVSLALILLSFVFLINNYNLINFMYYQQFMWFLFMMFPMGLVWFCSCLAETNRTPFDFAEGESELVSGFNVEYSSGGFALIFLAEYSSILFMSMLFVVMFLGCDIYNFMFYVKLMLISFLFIWVRGTLPRFRYD
;
A
#
# COMPACT_ATOMS: atom_id res chain seq x y z
N THR A 1 -8.62 10.16 -1.05
CA THR A 1 -7.36 10.22 -0.25
C THR A 1 -7.64 10.38 1.23
N ILE A 2 -8.24 11.50 1.67
CA ILE A 2 -8.47 11.78 3.11
C ILE A 2 -9.32 10.70 3.81
N SER A 3 -10.33 10.16 3.14
CA SER A 3 -11.19 9.10 3.68
C SER A 3 -10.42 7.81 4.00
N TYR A 4 -9.46 7.43 3.16
CA TYR A 4 -8.70 6.19 3.32
C TYR A 4 -7.59 6.33 4.37
N GLU A 5 -7.05 7.52 4.57
CA GLU A 5 -6.07 7.81 5.62
C GLU A 5 -6.64 7.53 7.02
N VAL A 6 -7.92 7.89 7.24
CA VAL A 6 -8.61 7.56 8.50
C VAL A 6 -8.69 6.05 8.70
N SER A 7 -9.01 5.29 7.65
CA SER A 7 -9.06 3.83 7.72
C SER A 7 -7.68 3.21 7.99
N LEU A 8 -6.64 3.74 7.35
CA LEU A 8 -5.25 3.31 7.53
C LEU A 8 -4.80 3.55 8.98
N ALA A 9 -5.06 4.73 9.52
CA ALA A 9 -4.72 5.08 10.90
C ALA A 9 -5.42 4.15 11.92
N LEU A 10 -6.71 3.86 11.73
CA LEU A 10 -7.47 2.96 12.61
C LEU A 10 -6.94 1.53 12.57
N ILE A 11 -6.61 1.01 11.39
CA ILE A 11 -6.07 -0.35 11.26
C ILE A 11 -4.68 -0.40 11.89
N LEU A 12 -3.81 0.58 11.65
CA LEU A 12 -2.49 0.64 12.27
C LEU A 12 -2.60 0.70 13.79
N LEU A 13 -3.52 1.49 14.32
CA LEU A 13 -3.80 1.57 15.76
C LEU A 13 -4.16 0.19 16.33
N SER A 14 -4.98 -0.59 15.62
CA SER A 14 -5.37 -1.94 16.07
C SER A 14 -4.18 -2.89 16.23
N PHE A 15 -3.17 -2.78 15.35
CA PHE A 15 -1.93 -3.57 15.47
C PHE A 15 -0.98 -3.03 16.53
N VAL A 16 -0.92 -1.71 16.70
CA VAL A 16 -0.14 -1.10 17.79
C VAL A 16 -0.68 -1.56 19.14
N PHE A 17 -1.99 -1.70 19.32
CA PHE A 17 -2.57 -2.27 20.53
C PHE A 17 -2.14 -3.72 20.79
N LEU A 18 -1.91 -4.53 19.75
CA LEU A 18 -1.42 -5.91 19.92
C LEU A 18 0.04 -5.96 20.37
N ILE A 19 0.86 -5.00 19.94
CA ILE A 19 2.30 -4.94 20.22
C ILE A 19 2.63 -4.08 21.44
N ASN A 20 1.69 -3.24 21.89
CA ASN A 20 1.83 -2.21 22.93
C ASN A 20 3.00 -1.24 22.72
N ASN A 21 3.53 -1.14 21.50
CA ASN A 21 4.65 -0.26 21.15
C ASN A 21 4.54 0.21 19.70
N TYR A 22 5.09 1.39 19.41
CA TYR A 22 5.14 1.97 18.06
C TYR A 22 6.38 1.58 17.26
N ASN A 23 7.33 0.83 17.84
CA ASN A 23 8.54 0.43 17.13
C ASN A 23 8.22 -0.67 16.11
N LEU A 24 8.47 -0.40 14.83
CA LEU A 24 8.25 -1.35 13.73
C LEU A 24 9.10 -2.62 13.85
N ILE A 25 10.27 -2.56 14.49
CA ILE A 25 11.11 -3.74 14.72
C ILE A 25 10.41 -4.73 15.65
N ASN A 26 9.56 -4.25 16.56
CA ASN A 26 8.84 -5.14 17.47
C ASN A 26 7.87 -6.08 16.74
N PHE A 27 7.37 -5.70 15.55
CA PHE A 27 6.56 -6.59 14.73
C PHE A 27 7.29 -7.88 14.37
N MET A 28 8.62 -7.83 14.19
CA MET A 28 9.44 -9.03 13.91
C MET A 28 9.37 -10.02 15.09
N TYR A 29 9.50 -9.53 16.33
CA TYR A 29 9.50 -10.39 17.52
C TYR A 29 8.13 -11.02 17.78
N TYR A 30 7.05 -10.25 17.63
CA TYR A 30 5.68 -10.76 17.89
C TYR A 30 5.17 -11.70 16.80
N GLN A 31 5.71 -11.64 15.58
CA GLN A 31 5.29 -12.47 14.45
C GLN A 31 6.16 -13.71 14.23
N GLN A 32 7.00 -14.08 15.20
CA GLN A 32 7.90 -15.22 15.10
C GLN A 32 7.16 -16.57 14.97
N PHE A 33 6.04 -16.74 15.69
CA PHE A 33 5.30 -18.01 15.69
C PHE A 33 4.23 -18.06 14.61
N MET A 34 3.41 -17.02 14.51
CA MET A 34 2.32 -16.92 13.55
C MET A 34 2.28 -15.51 12.99
N TRP A 35 2.10 -15.40 11.67
CA TRP A 35 1.91 -14.12 11.01
C TRP A 35 0.57 -13.49 11.37
N PHE A 36 0.55 -12.17 11.49
CA PHE A 36 -0.69 -11.43 11.76
C PHE A 36 -1.69 -11.53 10.60
N LEU A 37 -1.25 -11.85 9.39
CA LEU A 37 -2.15 -12.18 8.28
C LEU A 37 -3.12 -13.31 8.64
N PHE A 38 -2.66 -14.35 9.35
CA PHE A 38 -3.52 -15.49 9.71
C PHE A 38 -4.45 -15.15 10.88
N MET A 39 -3.97 -14.38 11.85
CA MET A 39 -4.77 -13.93 12.99
C MET A 39 -5.88 -12.95 12.56
N MET A 40 -5.53 -11.99 11.70
CA MET A 40 -6.37 -10.85 11.32
C MET A 40 -6.55 -10.77 9.80
N PHE A 41 -6.94 -11.88 9.19
CA PHE A 41 -7.12 -11.96 7.73
C PHE A 41 -8.04 -10.88 7.15
N PRO A 42 -9.23 -10.58 7.74
CA PRO A 42 -10.09 -9.52 7.25
C PRO A 42 -9.42 -8.14 7.28
N MET A 43 -8.65 -7.85 8.34
CA MET A 43 -7.93 -6.57 8.46
C MET A 43 -6.81 -6.45 7.43
N GLY A 44 -6.15 -7.57 7.10
CA GLY A 44 -5.16 -7.60 6.01
C GLY A 44 -5.75 -7.23 4.65
N LEU A 45 -6.95 -7.72 4.35
CA LEU A 45 -7.64 -7.37 3.10
C LEU A 45 -8.07 -5.90 3.08
N VAL A 46 -8.64 -5.39 4.16
CA VAL A 46 -9.05 -3.98 4.24
C VAL A 46 -7.82 -3.07 4.13
N TRP A 47 -6.72 -3.40 4.81
CA TRP A 47 -5.47 -2.66 4.69
C TRP A 47 -4.96 -2.61 3.25
N PHE A 48 -4.96 -3.76 2.56
CA PHE A 48 -4.52 -3.82 1.18
C PHE A 48 -5.40 -2.95 0.26
N CYS A 49 -6.72 -2.98 0.44
CA CYS A 49 -7.64 -2.09 -0.27
C CYS A 49 -7.39 -0.60 0.04
N SER A 50 -7.12 -0.25 1.30
CA SER A 50 -6.81 1.15 1.67
C SER A 50 -5.48 1.63 1.07
N CYS A 51 -4.45 0.78 1.02
CA CYS A 51 -3.19 1.13 0.38
C CYS A 51 -3.33 1.33 -1.14
N LEU A 52 -4.14 0.50 -1.81
CA LEU A 52 -4.46 0.70 -3.23
C LEU A 52 -5.15 2.05 -3.46
N ALA A 53 -6.09 2.42 -2.59
CA ALA A 53 -6.80 3.68 -2.68
C ALA A 53 -5.92 4.91 -2.37
N GLU A 54 -4.97 4.79 -1.44
CA GLU A 54 -4.05 5.88 -1.10
C GLU A 54 -3.04 6.16 -2.21
N THR A 55 -2.56 5.11 -2.89
CA THR A 55 -1.67 5.26 -4.05
C THR A 55 -2.38 5.79 -5.30
N ASN A 56 -3.67 6.12 -5.22
CA ASN A 56 -4.51 6.60 -6.33
C ASN A 56 -4.39 5.70 -7.57
N ARG A 57 -4.36 4.36 -7.39
CA ARG A 57 -4.25 3.42 -8.51
C ARG A 57 -5.53 2.63 -8.71
N THR A 58 -5.72 2.21 -9.97
CA THR A 58 -6.88 1.41 -10.40
C THR A 58 -7.01 0.19 -9.49
N PRO A 59 -8.17 -0.06 -8.89
CA PRO A 59 -9.50 0.43 -9.28
C PRO A 59 -9.98 1.72 -8.60
N PHE A 60 -9.21 2.31 -7.68
CA PHE A 60 -9.56 3.53 -6.92
C PHE A 60 -8.89 4.80 -7.48
N ASP A 61 -8.59 4.78 -8.77
CA ASP A 61 -7.94 5.86 -9.49
C ASP A 61 -8.97 6.88 -10.02
N PHE A 62 -9.48 7.70 -9.11
CA PHE A 62 -10.47 8.73 -9.44
C PHE A 62 -9.85 10.00 -10.02
N ALA A 63 -8.64 10.35 -9.57
CA ALA A 63 -7.95 11.56 -10.01
C ALA A 63 -7.45 11.45 -11.46
N GLU A 64 -6.98 10.27 -11.88
CA GLU A 64 -6.56 10.04 -13.27
C GLU A 64 -7.79 9.71 -14.14
N GLY A 65 -8.80 9.01 -13.60
CA GLY A 65 -10.04 8.63 -14.30
C GLY A 65 -10.89 9.79 -14.83
N GLU A 66 -11.03 10.88 -14.09
CA GLU A 66 -11.72 12.09 -14.59
C GLU A 66 -10.89 12.90 -15.59
N SER A 67 -9.60 12.63 -15.69
CA SER A 67 -8.65 13.37 -16.54
C SER A 67 -8.16 12.57 -17.76
N GLU A 68 -8.79 11.44 -18.08
CA GLU A 68 -8.46 10.63 -19.26
C GLU A 68 -8.77 11.32 -20.60
N LEU A 69 -9.47 12.46 -20.62
CA LEU A 69 -9.66 13.24 -21.84
C LEU A 69 -8.47 14.19 -22.12
N VAL A 70 -7.72 14.61 -21.10
CA VAL A 70 -6.44 15.36 -21.19
C VAL A 70 -5.72 15.16 -19.86
N SER A 71 -4.60 14.42 -19.83
CA SER A 71 -3.86 14.00 -18.62
C SER A 71 -3.63 15.12 -17.59
N GLY A 72 -4.61 15.35 -16.71
CA GLY A 72 -4.94 16.66 -16.13
C GLY A 72 -3.75 17.46 -15.62
N PHE A 73 -3.30 17.13 -14.42
CA PHE A 73 -2.17 17.81 -13.77
C PHE A 73 -0.82 17.53 -14.45
N ASN A 74 -0.71 16.47 -15.25
CA ASN A 74 0.54 16.11 -15.92
C ASN A 74 0.84 16.97 -17.16
N VAL A 75 -0.15 17.64 -17.75
CA VAL A 75 0.06 18.50 -18.94
C VAL A 75 0.90 19.73 -18.63
N GLU A 76 0.82 20.26 -17.41
CA GLU A 76 1.56 21.46 -17.02
C GLU A 76 3.04 21.19 -16.72
N TYR A 77 3.40 19.93 -16.45
CA TYR A 77 4.78 19.55 -16.14
C TYR A 77 5.55 19.14 -17.38
N SER A 78 6.62 19.90 -17.66
CA SER A 78 7.62 19.52 -18.65
C SER A 78 8.42 18.27 -18.21
N SER A 79 9.13 17.67 -19.17
CA SER A 79 9.90 16.40 -19.09
C SER A 79 10.46 16.03 -17.69
N GLY A 80 11.18 16.94 -17.02
CA GLY A 80 11.79 16.64 -15.72
C GLY A 80 10.80 16.55 -14.56
N GLY A 81 9.82 17.47 -14.50
CA GLY A 81 8.78 17.46 -13.47
C GLY A 81 7.86 16.26 -13.61
N PHE A 82 7.54 15.88 -14.85
CA PHE A 82 6.81 14.65 -15.16
C PHE A 82 7.54 13.42 -14.62
N ALA A 83 8.84 13.28 -14.88
CA ALA A 83 9.63 12.14 -14.40
C ALA A 83 9.61 12.02 -12.87
N LEU A 84 9.67 13.14 -12.14
CA LEU A 84 9.63 13.14 -10.67
C LEU A 84 8.27 12.68 -10.12
N ILE A 85 7.16 13.03 -10.78
CA ILE A 85 5.82 12.59 -10.38
C ILE A 85 5.71 11.07 -10.49
N PHE A 86 6.12 10.47 -11.62
CA PHE A 86 6.11 9.01 -11.76
C PHE A 86 7.02 8.34 -10.74
N LEU A 87 8.22 8.89 -10.51
CA LEU A 87 9.15 8.33 -9.54
C LEU A 87 8.56 8.37 -8.13
N ALA A 88 7.92 9.47 -7.76
CA ALA A 88 7.21 9.61 -6.48
C ALA A 88 6.08 8.57 -6.34
N GLU A 89 5.24 8.40 -7.36
CA GLU A 89 4.15 7.41 -7.35
C GLU A 89 4.66 5.96 -7.25
N TYR A 90 5.73 5.61 -7.96
CA TYR A 90 6.30 4.26 -7.83
C TYR A 90 6.99 4.04 -6.48
N SER A 91 7.63 5.09 -5.94
CA SER A 91 8.22 5.02 -4.60
C SER A 91 7.15 4.85 -3.51
N SER A 92 5.97 5.48 -3.66
CA SER A 92 4.88 5.31 -2.70
C SER A 92 4.30 3.90 -2.73
N ILE A 93 4.20 3.27 -3.91
CA ILE A 93 3.80 1.85 -4.04
C ILE A 93 4.79 0.95 -3.31
N LEU A 94 6.10 1.14 -3.52
CA LEU A 94 7.12 0.35 -2.82
C LEU A 94 7.05 0.56 -1.30
N PHE A 95 6.86 1.80 -0.84
CA PHE A 95 6.71 2.11 0.57
C PHE A 95 5.49 1.43 1.20
N MET A 96 4.33 1.51 0.56
CA MET A 96 3.10 0.86 1.06
C MET A 96 3.22 -0.67 1.07
N SER A 97 3.88 -1.25 0.06
CA SER A 97 4.17 -2.68 0.04
C SER A 97 5.09 -3.11 1.19
N MET A 98 6.08 -2.27 1.54
CA MET A 98 6.97 -2.50 2.68
C MET A 98 6.19 -2.47 3.99
N LEU A 99 5.32 -1.48 4.20
CA LEU A 99 4.47 -1.41 5.40
C LEU A 99 3.57 -2.65 5.54
N PHE A 100 3.01 -3.16 4.44
CA PHE A 100 2.21 -4.39 4.47
C PHE A 100 3.05 -5.59 4.93
N VAL A 101 4.26 -5.77 4.39
CA VAL A 101 5.14 -6.89 4.77
C VAL A 101 5.56 -6.79 6.24
N VAL A 102 5.88 -5.59 6.72
CA VAL A 102 6.27 -5.35 8.11
C VAL A 102 5.13 -5.71 9.06
N MET A 103 3.91 -5.27 8.75
CA MET A 103 2.77 -5.46 9.65
C MET A 103 2.13 -6.84 9.56
N PHE A 104 2.17 -7.52 8.42
CA PHE A 104 1.43 -8.78 8.26
C PHE A 104 2.32 -10.02 8.07
N LEU A 105 3.56 -9.90 7.58
CA LEU A 105 4.36 -11.01 7.05
C LEU A 105 5.73 -11.21 7.74
N GLY A 106 5.89 -10.76 8.98
CA GLY A 106 6.95 -11.16 9.89
C GLY A 106 8.16 -10.23 9.95
N CYS A 107 8.24 -9.21 9.10
CA CYS A 107 9.34 -8.22 9.09
C CYS A 107 10.75 -8.85 9.24
N ASP A 108 11.14 -9.82 8.39
CA ASP A 108 12.45 -10.50 8.49
C ASP A 108 13.59 -9.71 7.82
N ILE A 109 13.89 -8.49 8.27
CA ILE A 109 14.81 -7.54 7.60
C ILE A 109 16.18 -8.18 7.24
N TYR A 110 16.70 -9.07 8.10
CA TYR A 110 18.01 -9.68 7.91
C TYR A 110 18.03 -10.81 6.87
N ASN A 111 16.86 -11.34 6.49
CA ASN A 111 16.77 -12.46 5.57
C ASN A 111 16.42 -11.98 4.17
N PHE A 112 17.03 -12.58 3.14
CA PHE A 112 16.70 -12.31 1.74
C PHE A 112 15.21 -12.51 1.43
N MET A 113 14.55 -13.38 2.19
CA MET A 113 13.11 -13.62 2.08
C MET A 113 12.25 -12.36 2.26
N PHE A 114 12.72 -11.34 3.01
CA PHE A 114 12.00 -10.07 3.13
C PHE A 114 11.86 -9.37 1.78
N TYR A 115 12.93 -9.29 1.01
CA TYR A 115 12.91 -8.66 -0.32
C TYR A 115 12.03 -9.43 -1.30
N VAL A 116 12.01 -10.77 -1.22
CA VAL A 116 11.10 -11.59 -2.03
C VAL A 116 9.64 -11.32 -1.67
N LYS A 117 9.30 -11.27 -0.38
CA LYS A 117 7.95 -10.91 0.10
C LYS A 117 7.54 -9.52 -0.39
N LEU A 118 8.44 -8.54 -0.32
CA LEU A 118 8.19 -7.18 -0.82
C LEU A 118 7.89 -7.17 -2.32
N MET A 119 8.70 -7.87 -3.12
CA MET A 119 8.48 -7.99 -4.56
C MET A 119 7.18 -8.72 -4.91
N LEU A 120 6.77 -9.70 -4.09
CA LEU A 120 5.47 -10.36 -4.27
C LEU A 120 4.30 -9.40 -4.01
N ILE A 121 4.37 -8.59 -2.95
CA ILE A 121 3.31 -7.62 -2.66
C ILE A 121 3.26 -6.53 -3.74
N SER A 122 4.39 -5.99 -4.18
CA SER A 122 4.40 -5.02 -5.28
C SER A 122 3.87 -5.62 -6.59
N PHE A 123 4.13 -6.90 -6.85
CA PHE A 123 3.51 -7.62 -7.97
C PHE A 123 1.98 -7.71 -7.82
N LEU A 124 1.43 -7.92 -6.61
CA LEU A 124 -0.01 -7.90 -6.38
C LEU A 124 -0.63 -6.53 -6.74
N PHE A 125 0.03 -5.41 -6.43
CA PHE A 125 -0.43 -4.08 -6.85
C PHE A 125 -0.59 -3.98 -8.38
N ILE A 126 0.38 -4.52 -9.13
CA ILE A 126 0.35 -4.52 -10.59
C ILE A 126 -0.73 -5.48 -11.12
N TRP A 127 -0.89 -6.64 -10.48
CA TRP A 127 -1.87 -7.65 -10.89
C TRP A 127 -3.32 -7.16 -10.68
N VAL A 128 -3.61 -6.52 -9.55
CA VAL A 128 -4.93 -5.93 -9.28
C VAL A 128 -5.30 -4.91 -10.35
N ARG A 129 -4.34 -4.07 -10.76
CA ARG A 129 -4.52 -3.12 -11.87
C ARG A 129 -4.90 -3.81 -13.18
N GLY A 130 -4.33 -4.97 -13.47
CA GLY A 130 -4.59 -5.70 -14.72
C GLY A 130 -5.92 -6.44 -14.76
N THR A 131 -6.61 -6.60 -13.63
CA THR A 131 -7.77 -7.51 -13.51
C THR A 131 -9.08 -6.80 -13.18
N LEU A 132 -9.05 -5.67 -12.48
CA LEU A 132 -10.26 -5.01 -12.01
C LEU A 132 -10.65 -3.79 -12.86
N PRO A 133 -11.95 -3.60 -13.16
CA PRO A 133 -12.45 -2.36 -13.72
C PRO A 133 -12.37 -1.23 -12.68
N ARG A 134 -12.34 0.02 -13.15
CA ARG A 134 -12.32 1.21 -12.29
C ARG A 134 -13.66 1.39 -11.58
N PHE A 135 -13.62 1.82 -10.32
CA PHE A 135 -14.82 2.25 -9.60
C PHE A 135 -15.20 3.67 -10.02
N ARG A 136 -16.50 3.99 -9.93
CA ARG A 136 -17.04 5.34 -10.12
C ARG A 136 -17.14 6.05 -8.76
N TYR A 137 -16.95 7.38 -8.73
CA TYR A 137 -16.91 8.21 -7.52
C TYR A 137 -18.30 8.46 -6.88
N ASP A 138 -19.20 7.47 -6.93
CA ASP A 138 -20.54 7.58 -6.32
C ASP A 138 -20.58 6.98 -4.91
#